data_AF-A0A419FWT1-F1
#
_entry.id   AF-A0A419FWT1-F1
#
_cell.length_a   1.000
_cell.length_b   1.000
_cell.length_c   1.000
_cell.angle_alpha   90.00
_cell.angle_beta   90.00
_cell.angle_gamma   90.00
#
_symmetry.space_group_name_H-M   'P 1'
#
loop_
_entity.id
_entity.type
_entity.pdbx_description
1 polymer ?
#
loop_
_entity_poly.entity_id
_entity_poly.type
_entity_poly.pdbx_seq_one_letter_code
_entity_poly.pdbx_strand_id
1 'polypeptide(L)' 'MYIAKTDKWYLERLIWLMAGIFSLTGTILAAVVSKWWLILTGLVGVNLLIFAFTGFCLMANILYKFGARPEIK' A
#
# COMPACT_ATOMS: atom_id res chain seq x y z
N MET A 1 -5.86 17.85 15.00
CA MET A 1 -5.96 16.39 14.75
C MET A 1 -6.56 16.21 13.37
N TYR A 2 -5.77 15.78 12.38
CA TYR A 2 -6.30 15.53 11.04
C TYR A 2 -6.95 14.13 11.02
N ILE A 3 -8.24 14.08 10.73
CA ILE A 3 -9.00 12.84 10.58
C ILE A 3 -9.47 12.81 9.13
N ALA A 4 -8.97 11.85 8.37
CA ALA A 4 -9.39 11.66 6.99
C ALA A 4 -10.88 11.24 6.95
N LYS A 5 -11.66 11.86 6.08
CA LYS A 5 -13.05 11.45 5.83
C LYS A 5 -13.07 10.03 5.26
N THR A 6 -13.84 9.16 5.90
CA THR A 6 -13.94 7.73 5.56
C THR A 6 -15.28 7.37 4.92
N ASP A 7 -15.99 8.39 4.42
CA ASP A 7 -17.32 8.26 3.82
C ASP A 7 -17.33 7.39 2.54
N LYS A 8 -16.19 7.27 1.84
CA LYS A 8 -16.05 6.47 0.61
C LYS A 8 -14.77 5.61 0.63
N TRP A 9 -14.83 4.50 -0.08
CA TRP A 9 -13.66 3.66 -0.38
C TRP A 9 -13.02 4.17 -1.67
N TYR A 10 -12.20 5.21 -1.54
CA TYR A 10 -11.42 5.75 -2.64
C TYR A 10 -10.07 5.03 -2.75
N LEU A 11 -9.49 5.10 -3.95
CA LEU A 11 -8.31 4.33 -4.35
C LEU A 11 -7.14 4.46 -3.37
N GLU A 12 -6.82 5.66 -2.91
CA GLU A 12 -5.71 5.89 -1.96
C GLU A 12 -5.96 5.20 -0.61
N ARG A 13 -7.18 5.23 -0.08
CA ARG A 13 -7.51 4.53 1.18
C ARG A 13 -7.28 3.03 1.08
N LEU A 14 -7.63 2.43 -0.06
CA LEU A 14 -7.41 1.00 -0.29
C LEU A 14 -5.91 0.68 -0.42
N ILE A 15 -5.12 1.56 -1.05
CA ILE A 15 -3.66 1.41 -1.16
C ILE A 15 -3.02 1.40 0.23
N TRP A 16 -3.42 2.31 1.12
CA TRP A 16 -2.87 2.40 2.47
C TRP A 16 -3.20 1.13 3.28
N LEU A 17 -4.43 0.63 3.15
CA LEU A 17 -4.86 -0.60 3.81
C LEU A 17 -4.05 -1.80 3.30
N MET A 18 -3.93 -1.96 1.98
CA MET A 18 -3.16 -3.05 1.38
C MET A 18 -1.68 -2.97 1.75
N ALA A 19 -1.07 -1.78 1.67
CA ALA A 19 0.32 -1.56 2.07
C ALA A 19 0.56 -1.97 3.54
N GLY A 20 -0.38 -1.63 4.44
CA GLY A 20 -0.33 -2.06 5.83
C GLY A 20 -0.39 -3.58 6.00
N ILE A 21 -1.32 -4.25 5.31
CA ILE A 21 -1.45 -5.72 5.37
C ILE A 21 -0.18 -6.41 4.86
N PHE A 22 0.33 -5.99 3.70
CA PHE A 22 1.54 -6.59 3.13
C PHE A 22 2.77 -6.36 4.01
N SER A 23 2.90 -5.17 4.60
CA SER A 23 4.00 -4.84 5.51
C SER A 23 3.92 -5.62 6.83
N LEU A 24 2.73 -5.71 7.44
CA LEU A 24 2.51 -6.52 8.66
C LEU A 24 2.76 -8.01 8.39
N THR A 25 2.27 -8.53 7.27
CA THR A 25 2.50 -9.93 6.90
C THR A 25 3.99 -10.19 6.66
N GLY A 26 4.67 -9.28 5.96
CA GLY A 26 6.10 -9.37 5.70
C GLY A 26 6.95 -9.32 6.97
N THR A 27 6.62 -8.44 7.91
CA THR A 27 7.34 -8.31 9.20
C THR A 27 7.09 -9.49 10.13
N ILE A 28 5.84 -9.95 10.25
CA ILE A 28 5.50 -11.13 11.07
C ILE A 28 6.23 -12.36 10.54
N LEU A 29 6.22 -12.56 9.22
CA LEU A 29 6.86 -13.71 8.61
C LEU A 29 8.40 -13.62 8.64
N ALA A 30 8.95 -12.40 8.63
CA ALA A 30 10.37 -12.16 8.90
C ALA A 30 10.78 -12.51 10.33
N ALA A 31 9.88 -12.31 11.30
CA ALA A 31 10.11 -12.66 12.70
C ALA A 31 10.00 -14.17 12.96
N VAL A 32 9.07 -14.86 12.28
CA VAL A 32 8.75 -16.28 12.54
C VAL A 32 9.56 -17.25 11.68
N VAL A 33 9.86 -16.90 10.42
CA VAL A 33 10.49 -17.83 9.46
C VAL A 33 11.94 -17.47 9.21
N SER A 34 12.22 -16.27 8.69
CA SER A 34 13.59 -15.85 8.35
C SER A 34 13.67 -14.37 8.00
N LYS A 35 14.76 -13.69 8.41
CA LYS A 35 15.02 -12.27 8.14
C LYS A 35 14.97 -11.90 6.65
N TRP A 36 15.12 -12.88 5.75
CA TRP A 36 15.01 -12.68 4.31
C TRP A 36 13.65 -12.12 3.87
N TRP A 37 12.59 -12.27 4.67
CA TRP A 37 11.27 -11.69 4.39
C TRP A 37 11.19 -10.17 4.58
N LEU A 38 12.21 -9.56 5.19
CA LEU A 38 12.37 -8.11 5.21
C LEU A 38 12.59 -7.54 3.81
N ILE A 39 13.11 -8.33 2.86
CA ILE A 39 13.25 -7.89 1.46
C ILE A 39 11.86 -7.62 0.85
N LEU A 40 10.87 -8.47 1.14
CA LEU A 40 9.49 -8.31 0.70
C LEU A 40 8.88 -7.01 1.29
N THR A 41 9.08 -6.79 2.58
CA THR A 41 8.65 -5.57 3.28
C THR A 41 9.35 -4.32 2.73
N GLY A 42 10.65 -4.41 2.46
CA GLY A 42 11.46 -3.34 1.89
C GLY A 42 11.04 -2.99 0.47
N LEU A 43 10.72 -3.99 -0.36
CA LEU A 43 10.24 -3.79 -1.72
C LEU A 43 8.88 -3.07 -1.74
N VAL A 44 7.97 -3.45 -0.82
CA VAL A 44 6.72 -2.71 -0.60
C VAL A 44 7.02 -1.26 -0.22
N GLY A 45 7.92 -1.02 0.74
CA GLY A 45 8.33 0.33 1.16
C GLY A 45 8.90 1.19 0.03
N VAL A 46 9.80 0.62 -0.79
CA VAL A 46 10.36 1.31 -1.98
C VAL A 46 9.25 1.68 -2.97
N ASN A 47 8.27 0.80 -3.17
CA ASN A 47 7.15 1.08 -4.07
C ASN A 47 6.27 2.23 -3.54
N LEU A 48 6.09 2.35 -2.22
CA LEU A 48 5.43 3.50 -1.60
C LEU A 48 6.25 4.80 -1.74
N LEU A 49 7.58 4.74 -1.59
CA LEU A 49 8.45 5.90 -1.81
C LEU A 49 8.36 6.37 -3.27
N ILE A 50 8.46 5.46 -4.23
CA ILE A 50 8.32 5.79 -5.66
C ILE A 50 6.94 6.41 -5.92
N PHE A 51 5.87 5.89 -5.30
CA PHE A 51 4.55 6.48 -5.41
C PHE A 51 4.49 7.92 -4.88
N ALA A 52 5.14 8.20 -3.75
CA ALA A 52 5.19 9.57 -3.20
C ALA A 52 5.93 10.55 -4.13
N PHE A 53 6.96 10.09 -4.86
CA PHE A 53 7.74 10.95 -5.75
C PHE A 53 7.20 11.04 -7.18
N THR A 54 6.70 9.94 -7.74
CA THR A 54 6.32 9.84 -9.16
C THR A 54 4.82 9.64 -9.38
N GLY A 55 4.05 9.31 -8.33
CA GLY A 55 2.66 8.90 -8.44
C GLY A 55 2.47 7.49 -9.01
N PHE A 56 3.55 6.76 -9.31
CA PHE A 56 3.47 5.40 -9.85
C PHE A 56 3.40 4.36 -8.73
N CYS A 57 2.25 3.71 -8.58
CA CYS A 57 2.10 2.55 -7.69
C CYS A 57 1.50 1.38 -8.47
N LEU A 58 2.20 0.25 -8.48
CA LEU A 58 1.73 -0.95 -9.17
C LEU A 58 0.36 -1.41 -8.64
N MET A 59 0.18 -1.33 -7.32
CA MET A 59 -1.06 -1.68 -6.64
C MET A 59 -2.20 -0.72 -7.01
N ALA A 60 -1.90 0.58 -7.11
CA ALA A 60 -2.87 1.57 -7.56
C ALA A 60 -3.38 1.24 -8.97
N ASN A 61 -2.48 0.86 -9.87
CA ASN A 61 -2.84 0.54 -11.25
C ASN A 61 -3.67 -0.75 -11.35
N ILE A 62 -3.39 -1.75 -10.49
CA ILE A 62 -4.19 -2.98 -10.37
C ILE A 62 -5.60 -2.66 -9.85
N LEU A 63 -5.71 -1.88 -8.78
CA LEU A 63 -6.99 -1.46 -8.21
C LEU A 63 -7.80 -0.60 -9.18
N TYR A 64 -7.13 0.31 -9.90
CA TYR A 64 -7.74 1.12 -10.94
C TYR A 64 -8.36 0.22 -12.03
N LYS A 65 -7.64 -0.83 -12.44
CA LYS A 65 -8.13 -1.82 -13.40
C LYS A 65 -9.29 -2.68 -12.85
N PHE A 66 -9.35 -2.88 -11.54
CA PHE A 66 -10.47 -3.54 -10.85
C PHE A 66 -11.70 -2.64 -10.64
N GLY A 67 -11.66 -1.39 -11.11
CA GLY A 67 -12.79 -0.46 -11.05
C GLY A 67 -12.80 0.44 -9.80
N ALA A 68 -11.75 0.41 -8.98
CA ALA A 68 -11.59 1.40 -7.92
C ALA A 68 -11.30 2.76 -8.57
N ARG A 69 -12.27 3.67 -8.52
CA ARG A 69 -12.07 5.02 -9.06
C ARG A 69 -11.29 5.85 -8.04
N PRO A 70 -10.22 6.56 -8.45
CA PRO A 70 -9.66 7.61 -7.63
C PRO A 70 -10.76 8.64 -7.40
N GLU A 71 -10.91 9.11 -6.17
CA GLU A 71 -11.77 10.25 -5.91
C GLU A 71 -11.01 11.46 -6.43
N ILE A 72 -11.14 11.70 -7.74
CA ILE A 72 -10.62 12.90 -8.39
C ILE A 72 -11.35 14.05 -7.72
N LYS A 73 -10.63 14.82 -6.92
CA LYS A 73 -11.07 16.13 -6.51
C LYS A 73 -10.77 17.12 -7.63
#